data_AF-A0A1Q7T851-F1
#
_entry.id   AF-A0A1Q7T851-F1
#
_cell.length_a   1.000
_cell.length_b   1.000
_cell.length_c   1.000
_cell.angle_alpha   90.00
_cell.angle_beta   90.00
_cell.angle_gamma   90.00
#
_symmetry.space_group_name_H-M   'P 1'
#
loop_
_entity.id
_entity.type
_entity.pdbx_description
1 polymer ?
#
loop_
_entity_poly.entity_id
_entity_poly.type
_entity_poly.pdbx_seq_one_letter_code
_entity_poly.pdbx_strand_id
1 'polypeptide(L)'
;MQHEHLVHLALGVSFPKAVKLLTKLMGVQVSEATVRRQTEEAGAAYEAVQNEQADQLMEEKEKKSKKGRATSCQPNTRAAKEPESKMIRSHDGAMVPLVGGVWAEAKTVVVGHVQSKESP
;
A
#
# COMPACT_ATOMS: atom_id res chain seq x y z
N MET A 1 7.53 4.89 -23.61
CA MET A 1 8.96 5.07 -23.22
C MET A 1 9.24 6.42 -22.58
N GLN A 2 9.18 7.56 -23.29
CA GLN A 2 9.56 8.87 -22.69
C GLN A 2 8.66 9.34 -21.51
N HIS A 3 7.37 8.97 -21.53
CA HIS A 3 6.41 9.34 -20.50
C HIS A 3 6.66 8.65 -19.14
N GLU A 4 6.95 7.34 -19.12
CA GLU A 4 7.19 6.60 -17.88
C GLU A 4 8.48 7.05 -17.17
N HIS A 5 9.54 7.36 -17.92
CA HIS A 5 10.80 7.86 -17.35
C HIS A 5 10.61 9.23 -16.69
N LEU A 6 9.80 10.09 -17.32
CA LEU A 6 9.47 11.42 -16.80
C LEU A 6 8.66 11.32 -15.50
N VAL A 7 7.66 10.44 -15.44
CA VAL A 7 6.84 10.21 -14.24
C VAL A 7 7.71 9.67 -13.09
N HIS A 8 8.55 8.66 -13.33
CA HIS A 8 9.45 8.11 -12.30
C HIS A 8 10.44 9.14 -11.74
N LEU A 9 10.99 10.00 -12.60
CA LEU A 9 11.84 11.11 -12.15
C LEU A 9 11.06 12.10 -11.28
N ALA A 10 9.84 12.45 -11.69
CA ALA A 10 8.99 13.41 -11.00
C ALA A 10 8.63 12.99 -9.57
N LEU A 11 8.42 11.68 -9.33
CA LEU A 11 8.11 11.13 -8.02
C LEU A 11 9.25 11.28 -7.00
N GLY A 12 10.51 11.32 -7.45
CA GLY A 12 11.67 11.29 -6.55
C GLY A 12 12.34 12.63 -6.27
N VAL A 13 12.24 13.62 -7.17
CA VAL A 13 13.12 14.81 -7.11
C VAL A 13 12.44 16.19 -7.18
N SER A 14 11.12 16.25 -7.35
CA SER A 14 10.30 17.44 -7.69
C SER A 14 10.24 17.77 -9.19
N PHE A 15 9.11 18.35 -9.66
CA PHE A 15 8.85 18.60 -11.08
C PHE A 15 9.91 19.48 -11.76
N PRO A 16 10.36 20.62 -11.18
CA PRO A 16 11.41 21.42 -11.80
C PRO A 16 12.74 20.67 -11.96
N LYS A 17 13.08 19.77 -11.02
CA LYS A 17 14.30 18.95 -11.12
C LYS A 17 14.13 17.82 -12.13
N ALA A 18 12.95 17.21 -12.21
CA ALA A 18 12.63 16.18 -13.19
C ALA A 18 12.75 16.72 -14.63
N VAL A 19 12.24 17.92 -14.90
CA VAL A 19 12.42 18.62 -16.20
C VAL A 19 13.91 18.74 -16.55
N LYS A 20 14.72 19.27 -15.62
CA LYS A 20 16.16 19.47 -15.83
C LYS A 20 16.90 18.16 -16.08
N LEU A 21 16.55 17.09 -15.37
CA LEU A 21 17.16 15.77 -15.55
C LEU A 21 16.76 15.17 -16.90
N LEU A 22 15.49 15.29 -17.29
CA LEU A 22 15.00 14.79 -18.58
C LEU A 22 15.73 15.45 -19.76
N THR A 23 15.93 16.77 -19.68
CA THR A 23 16.68 17.52 -20.70
C THR A 23 18.16 17.13 -20.70
N LYS A 24 18.79 16.98 -19.52
CA LYS A 24 20.22 16.59 -19.45
C LYS A 24 20.49 15.16 -19.91
N LEU A 25 19.59 14.23 -19.62
CA LEU A 25 19.79 12.80 -19.90
C LEU A 25 19.31 12.41 -21.29
N MET A 26 18.21 12.99 -21.77
CA MET A 26 17.57 12.59 -23.03
C MET A 26 17.47 13.72 -24.06
N GLY A 27 17.89 14.95 -23.73
CA GLY A 27 17.77 16.10 -24.63
C GLY A 27 16.32 16.60 -24.80
N VAL A 28 15.36 16.02 -24.08
CA VAL A 28 13.93 16.35 -24.22
C VAL A 28 13.57 17.53 -23.33
N GLN A 29 12.99 18.57 -23.94
CA GLN A 29 12.46 19.73 -23.22
C GLN A 29 10.96 19.59 -23.02
N VAL A 30 10.53 19.70 -21.76
CA VAL A 30 9.12 19.69 -21.36
C VAL A 30 8.89 20.79 -20.33
N SER A 31 7.70 21.39 -20.34
CA SER A 31 7.34 22.36 -19.31
C SER A 31 7.06 21.66 -17.97
N GLU A 32 7.25 22.36 -16.87
CA GLU A 32 6.85 21.85 -15.54
C GLU A 32 5.36 21.49 -15.50
N ALA A 33 4.49 22.33 -16.09
CA ALA A 33 3.05 22.09 -16.15
C ALA A 33 2.71 20.79 -16.91
N THR A 34 3.48 20.47 -17.96
CA THR A 34 3.36 19.20 -18.69
C THR A 34 3.76 18.02 -17.81
N VAL A 35 4.89 18.13 -17.09
CA VAL A 35 5.35 17.07 -16.18
C VAL A 35 4.32 16.81 -15.08
N ARG A 36 3.77 17.87 -14.49
CA ARG A 36 2.74 17.76 -13.46
C ARG A 36 1.50 17.04 -13.98
N ARG A 37 0.91 17.50 -15.09
CA ARG A 37 -0.28 16.87 -15.69
C ARG A 37 -0.06 15.40 -16.04
N GLN A 38 1.10 15.09 -16.61
CA GLN A 38 1.45 13.71 -16.98
C GLN A 38 1.63 12.82 -15.74
N THR A 39 2.18 13.36 -14.66
CA THR A 39 2.31 12.64 -13.39
C THR A 39 0.93 12.41 -12.74
N GLU A 40 0.05 13.41 -12.79
CA GLU A 40 -1.34 13.30 -12.30
C GLU A 40 -2.15 12.27 -13.11
N GLU A 41 -2.04 12.29 -14.43
CA GLU A 41 -2.71 11.34 -15.33
C GLU A 41 -2.24 9.90 -15.08
N ALA A 42 -0.93 9.69 -14.92
CA ALA A 42 -0.37 8.39 -14.54
C ALA A 42 -0.85 7.94 -13.14
N GLY A 43 -0.97 8.87 -12.20
CA GLY A 43 -1.52 8.61 -10.87
C GLY A 43 -2.98 8.17 -10.91
N ALA A 44 -3.82 8.86 -11.69
CA ALA A 44 -5.23 8.52 -11.86
C ALA A 44 -5.42 7.13 -12.49
N ALA A 45 -4.57 6.77 -13.46
CA ALA A 45 -4.58 5.43 -14.04
C ALA A 45 -4.21 4.36 -13.00
N TYR A 46 -3.21 4.63 -12.15
CA TYR A 46 -2.81 3.73 -11.09
C TYR A 46 -3.89 3.56 -10.01
N GLU A 47 -4.54 4.66 -9.62
CA GLU A 47 -5.67 4.66 -8.68
C GLU A 47 -6.86 3.84 -9.21
N ALA A 48 -7.19 3.97 -10.50
CA ALA A 48 -8.27 3.19 -11.12
C ALA A 48 -8.01 1.67 -11.01
N VAL A 49 -6.78 1.23 -11.28
CA VAL A 49 -6.39 -0.19 -11.14
C VAL A 49 -6.48 -0.64 -9.68
N GLN A 50 -6.05 0.18 -8.74
CA GLN A 50 -6.13 -0.16 -7.31
C GLN A 50 -7.57 -0.24 -6.80
N ASN A 51 -8.44 0.67 -7.24
CA ASN A 51 -9.86 0.64 -6.87
C ASN A 51 -10.53 -0.63 -7.41
N GLU A 52 -10.27 -1.00 -8.67
CA GLU A 52 -10.79 -2.25 -9.24
C GLU A 52 -10.31 -3.47 -8.45
N GLN A 53 -9.02 -3.51 -8.08
CA GLN A 53 -8.47 -4.57 -7.24
C GLN A 53 -9.09 -4.61 -5.85
N ALA A 54 -9.35 -3.45 -5.25
CA ALA A 54 -9.99 -3.33 -3.94
C ALA A 54 -11.43 -3.85 -3.98
N ASP A 55 -12.19 -3.50 -5.03
CA ASP A 55 -13.56 -3.97 -5.25
C ASP A 55 -13.60 -5.50 -5.39
N GLN A 56 -12.68 -6.08 -6.19
CA GLN A 56 -12.55 -7.54 -6.32
C GLN A 56 -12.24 -8.21 -4.97
N LEU A 57 -11.35 -7.61 -4.16
CA LEU A 57 -11.02 -8.12 -2.83
C LEU A 57 -12.21 -8.06 -1.87
N MET A 58 -13.01 -6.99 -1.93
CA MET A 58 -14.21 -6.83 -1.11
C MET A 58 -15.25 -7.88 -1.48
N GLU A 59 -15.52 -8.08 -2.77
CA GLU A 59 -16.43 -9.13 -3.22
C GLU A 59 -15.98 -10.52 -2.80
N GLU A 60 -14.69 -10.83 -2.92
CA GLU A 60 -14.14 -12.13 -2.53
C GLU A 60 -14.31 -12.37 -1.01
N LYS A 61 -14.03 -11.34 -0.19
CA LYS A 61 -14.24 -11.39 1.27
C LYS A 61 -15.71 -11.59 1.62
N GLU A 62 -16.62 -10.92 0.94
CA GLU A 62 -18.06 -11.12 1.13
C GLU A 62 -18.50 -12.55 0.77
N LYS A 63 -18.04 -13.06 -0.38
CA LYS A 63 -18.32 -14.43 -0.84
C LYS A 63 -17.77 -15.46 0.16
N LYS A 64 -16.58 -15.24 0.72
CA LYS A 64 -15.98 -16.09 1.77
C LYS A 64 -16.73 -16.01 3.11
N SER A 65 -17.16 -14.81 3.52
CA SER A 65 -17.95 -14.59 4.74
C SER A 65 -19.32 -15.29 4.66
N LYS A 66 -19.97 -15.22 3.48
CA LYS A 66 -21.26 -15.91 3.22
C LYS A 66 -21.12 -17.44 3.08
N LYS A 67 -19.95 -17.94 2.65
CA LYS A 67 -19.69 -19.38 2.43
C LYS A 67 -19.04 -20.10 3.62
N GLY A 68 -18.67 -19.39 4.69
CA GLY A 68 -17.97 -19.97 5.85
C GLY A 68 -18.31 -19.31 7.18
N ARG A 69 -19.49 -19.61 7.75
CA ARG A 69 -19.72 -19.53 9.21
C ARG A 69 -19.15 -20.77 9.96
N ALA A 70 -18.24 -21.50 9.34
CA ALA A 70 -17.52 -22.60 9.95
C ALA A 70 -16.11 -22.67 9.37
N THR A 71 -15.11 -22.31 10.17
CA THR A 71 -13.71 -22.82 10.19
C THR A 71 -12.96 -21.95 11.19
N SER A 72 -12.98 -22.31 12.48
CA SER A 72 -11.96 -23.16 13.10
C SER A 72 -10.56 -22.54 12.95
N CYS A 73 -10.16 -21.78 13.96
CA CYS A 73 -8.77 -21.41 14.21
C CYS A 73 -7.95 -22.71 14.39
N GLN A 74 -7.27 -23.19 13.34
CA GLN A 74 -6.26 -24.24 13.48
C GLN A 74 -4.88 -23.60 13.61
N PRO A 75 -4.17 -23.77 14.73
CA PRO A 75 -2.78 -23.33 14.86
C PRO A 75 -1.85 -24.26 14.07
N ASN A 76 -0.95 -23.67 13.29
CA ASN A 76 0.11 -24.37 12.57
C ASN A 76 1.15 -24.92 13.58
N THR A 77 1.18 -26.23 13.76
CA THR A 77 2.17 -26.93 14.61
C THR A 77 3.49 -27.08 13.86
N ARG A 78 4.41 -26.13 14.01
CA ARG A 78 5.82 -26.31 13.64
C ARG A 78 6.67 -26.44 14.92
N ALA A 79 7.50 -27.48 14.94
CA ALA A 79 8.25 -27.97 16.11
C ALA A 79 9.00 -26.88 16.90
N ALA A 80 8.93 -27.00 18.22
CA ALA A 80 9.44 -26.07 19.22
C ALA A 80 10.96 -25.95 19.20
N LYS A 81 11.46 -24.75 18.89
CA LYS A 81 12.68 -24.19 19.50
C LYS A 81 12.25 -23.39 20.74
N GLU A 82 13.16 -23.30 21.71
CA GLU A 82 13.05 -22.66 23.04
C GLU A 82 12.12 -21.41 23.10
N PRO A 83 11.52 -21.09 24.27
CA PRO A 83 10.51 -20.03 24.39
C PRO A 83 11.16 -18.64 24.25
N GLU A 84 11.42 -18.26 23.01
CA GLU A 84 11.61 -16.88 22.62
C GLU A 84 10.32 -16.14 23.00
N SER A 85 10.42 -15.08 23.81
CA SER A 85 9.30 -14.17 24.09
C SER A 85 8.86 -13.51 22.79
N LYS A 86 7.96 -14.16 22.06
CA LYS A 86 7.51 -13.73 20.74
C LYS A 86 6.42 -12.67 20.92
N MET A 87 6.82 -11.42 20.69
CA MET A 87 5.90 -10.30 20.53
C MET A 87 5.33 -10.33 19.11
N ILE A 88 4.01 -10.40 18.98
CA ILE A 88 3.34 -10.22 17.68
C ILE A 88 3.02 -8.75 17.52
N ARG A 89 3.42 -8.17 16.37
CA ARG A 89 3.04 -6.83 15.95
C ARG A 89 2.37 -6.92 14.58
N SER A 90 1.15 -6.40 14.48
CA SER A 90 0.46 -6.18 13.21
C SER A 90 0.29 -4.68 13.01
N HIS A 91 0.51 -4.22 11.79
CA HIS A 91 0.33 -2.83 11.39
C HIS A 91 -0.73 -2.81 10.28
N ASP A 92 -1.82 -2.10 10.52
CA ASP A 92 -2.82 -1.80 9.51
C ASP A 92 -3.03 -0.28 9.45
N GLY A 93 -3.22 0.25 8.25
CA GLY A 93 -3.32 1.68 7.98
C GLY A 93 -4.52 2.00 7.08
N ALA A 94 -5.33 2.98 7.45
CA ALA A 94 -6.45 3.44 6.65
C ALA A 94 -6.41 4.95 6.48
N MET A 95 -6.63 5.44 5.26
CA MET A 95 -6.84 6.86 5.01
C MET A 95 -8.22 7.25 5.56
N VAL A 96 -8.27 8.22 6.47
CA VAL A 96 -9.52 8.71 7.07
C VAL A 96 -9.71 10.20 6.77
N PRO A 97 -10.94 10.64 6.48
CA PRO A 97 -11.23 12.06 6.26
C PRO A 97 -11.25 12.80 7.61
N LEU A 98 -10.52 13.91 7.69
CA LEU A 98 -10.51 14.82 8.83
C LEU A 98 -11.50 15.98 8.60
N VAL A 99 -11.88 16.66 9.68
CA VAL A 99 -12.66 17.90 9.62
C VAL A 99 -11.88 18.91 8.77
N GLY A 100 -12.54 19.45 7.72
CA GLY A 100 -11.91 20.34 6.74
C GLY A 100 -11.51 19.66 5.42
N GLY A 101 -11.84 18.38 5.22
CA GLY A 101 -11.66 17.69 3.94
C GLY A 101 -10.24 17.22 3.65
N VAL A 102 -9.37 17.24 4.66
CA VAL A 102 -8.00 16.71 4.57
C VAL A 102 -8.03 15.21 4.85
N TRP A 103 -7.33 14.43 4.03
CA TRP A 103 -7.15 13.00 4.26
C TRP A 103 -5.85 12.73 5.00
N ALA A 104 -5.91 11.91 6.05
CA ALA A 104 -4.74 11.51 6.83
C ALA A 104 -4.74 10.01 7.08
N GLU A 105 -3.53 9.43 7.22
CA GLU A 105 -3.37 8.02 7.51
C GLU A 105 -3.59 7.76 9.02
N ALA A 106 -4.59 6.95 9.36
CA ALA A 106 -4.80 6.41 10.69
C ALA A 106 -4.15 5.02 10.80
N LYS A 107 -3.21 4.86 11.73
CA LYS A 107 -2.48 3.61 11.97
C LYS A 107 -3.04 2.90 13.19
N THR A 108 -3.45 1.65 13.01
CA THR A 108 -3.88 0.78 14.11
C THR A 108 -2.76 -0.22 14.42
N VAL A 109 -2.36 -0.26 15.69
CA VAL A 109 -1.35 -1.21 16.20
C VAL A 109 -2.00 -2.08 17.26
N VAL A 110 -1.86 -3.40 17.10
CA VAL A 110 -2.23 -4.39 18.11
C VAL A 110 -0.95 -5.03 18.64
N VAL A 111 -0.78 -5.00 19.96
CA VAL A 111 0.34 -5.63 20.67
C VAL A 111 -0.23 -6.69 21.60
N GLY A 112 0.22 -7.93 21.44
CA GLY A 112 -0.19 -9.06 22.28
C GLY A 112 1.02 -9.85 22.77
N HIS A 113 0.93 -10.34 24.01
CA HIS A 113 1.87 -11.32 24.55
C HIS A 113 1.37 -12.73 24.23
N VAL A 114 2.20 -13.55 23.60
CA VAL A 114 1.85 -14.96 23.34
C VAL A 114 2.35 -15.81 24.50
N GLN A 115 1.45 -16.53 25.17
CA GLN A 115 1.84 -17.60 26.09
C GLN A 115 1.96 -18.90 25.33
N SER A 116 3.07 -19.62 25.50
CA SER A 116 3.22 -20.98 25.00
C SER A 116 2.23 -21.89 25.70
N LYS A 117 1.44 -22.64 24.93
CA LYS A 117 0.56 -23.68 25.46
C LYS A 117 1.42 -24.89 25.79
N GLU A 118 1.67 -25.17 27.07
CA GLU A 118 2.12 -26.50 27.48
C GLU A 118 0.96 -27.47 27.20
N SER A 119 1.19 -28.43 26.29
CA SER A 119 0.26 -29.57 26.14
C SER A 119 0.45 -30.53 27.32
N PRO A 120 -0.63 -31.08 27.90
CA PRO A 120 -0.53 -32.17 28.86
C PRO A 120 0.01 -33.45 28.23
#